data_AF-A0A800E025-F1
#
_entry.id   AF-A0A800E025-F1
#
_cell.length_a   1.000
_cell.length_b   1.000
_cell.length_c   1.000
_cell.angle_alpha   90.00
_cell.angle_beta   90.00
_cell.angle_gamma   90.00
#
_symmetry.space_group_name_H-M   'P 1'
#
loop_
_entity.id
_entity.type
_entity.pdbx_description
1 polymer ?
#
loop_
_entity_poly.entity_id
_entity_poly.type
_entity_poly.pdbx_seq_one_letter_code
_entity_poly.pdbx_strand_id
1 'polypeptide(L)'
;KAYKCYMSKEQLQALREKQEANKETPRYDGTWRPEDNKVLPEIPKGVEPVIRIKAPKEGEIKFIDGVKGKMSFGADQVDDFIIARANGMPTYNFVVAVDDALMGITDVIRGDDHLSNTPKQIIVYNALGFDIPKFYHIPMINNPQGKKLSKRDGAMDVMEYKRMGYLPEALLNFLVRLGWSNKDQEIFSMDEMLELFDPNNINKSASAYNEEKLLWLNSHYIKNVSNERLANELKFFDCDITNHPKKDMVLNLSKQRANTLIELKDSTLNILDTPTSYEKKGTKKFVKEGTQDMLNKYITLLQKGKDTLLSADEIEALTKPFIQQNELKFPQLFQPIRIALTGGTQAPSVYDVIAVLGIEESIKRMKDAMSVNFGKEEV
;
A
#
# COMPACT_ATOMS: atom_id res chain seq x y z
N LYS A 1 40.57 -19.96 -7.63
CA LYS A 1 39.30 -19.85 -8.39
C LYS A 1 39.02 -18.42 -8.91
N ALA A 2 39.95 -17.47 -8.75
CA ALA A 2 39.84 -16.09 -9.23
C ALA A 2 41.22 -15.61 -9.74
N TYR A 3 41.28 -14.48 -10.44
CA TYR A 3 42.52 -13.93 -11.00
C TYR A 3 42.46 -12.40 -11.13
N LYS A 4 43.64 -11.77 -11.23
CA LYS A 4 43.81 -10.33 -11.48
C LYS A 4 43.59 -10.02 -12.97
N CYS A 5 42.80 -9.00 -13.26
CA CYS A 5 42.54 -8.51 -14.60
C CYS A 5 42.92 -7.03 -14.69
N TYR A 6 43.77 -6.69 -15.66
CA TYR A 6 44.29 -5.34 -15.88
C TYR A 6 43.68 -4.68 -17.12
N MET A 7 42.58 -5.23 -17.64
CA MET A 7 41.85 -4.61 -18.77
C MET A 7 41.25 -3.28 -18.31
N SER A 8 41.60 -2.19 -18.98
CA SER A 8 41.09 -0.86 -18.67
C SER A 8 39.58 -0.74 -18.98
N LYS A 9 38.94 0.31 -18.47
CA LYS A 9 37.52 0.58 -18.79
C LYS A 9 37.32 0.85 -20.28
N GLU A 10 38.26 1.55 -20.89
CA GLU A 10 38.27 1.92 -22.31
C GLU A 10 38.42 0.66 -23.18
N GLN A 11 39.33 -0.25 -22.81
CA GLN A 11 39.49 -1.53 -23.49
C GLN A 11 38.23 -2.41 -23.38
N LEU A 12 37.61 -2.44 -22.20
CA LEU A 12 36.37 -3.21 -22.00
C LEU A 12 35.20 -2.60 -22.80
N GLN A 13 35.13 -1.28 -22.90
CA GLN A 13 34.12 -0.58 -23.69
C GLN A 13 34.31 -0.86 -25.19
N ALA A 14 35.55 -0.74 -25.70
CA ALA A 14 35.87 -1.07 -27.09
C ALA A 14 35.57 -2.54 -27.43
N LEU A 15 35.83 -3.47 -26.50
CA LEU A 15 35.46 -4.88 -26.66
C LEU A 15 33.94 -5.05 -26.80
N ARG A 16 33.14 -4.38 -25.97
CA ARG A 16 31.68 -4.44 -26.03
C ARG A 16 31.15 -3.87 -27.33
N GLU A 17 31.62 -2.69 -27.74
CA GLU A 17 31.23 -2.06 -29.01
C GLU A 17 31.54 -2.96 -30.22
N LYS A 18 32.69 -3.64 -30.21
CA LYS A 18 33.05 -4.62 -31.24
C LYS A 18 32.10 -5.83 -31.23
N GLN A 19 31.78 -6.37 -30.06
CA GLN A 19 30.84 -7.49 -29.93
C GLN A 19 29.43 -7.10 -30.40
N GLU A 20 28.94 -5.92 -30.02
CA GLU A 20 27.64 -5.40 -30.43
C GLU A 20 27.57 -5.18 -31.96
N ALA A 21 28.62 -4.61 -32.55
CA ALA A 21 28.74 -4.46 -34.01
C ALA A 21 28.69 -5.80 -34.74
N ASN A 22 29.20 -6.86 -34.11
CA ASN A 22 29.16 -8.23 -34.62
C ASN A 22 27.87 -8.99 -34.27
N LYS A 23 26.90 -8.36 -33.58
CA LYS A 23 25.67 -9.00 -33.04
C LYS A 23 25.95 -10.15 -32.05
N GLU A 24 27.09 -10.09 -31.38
CA GLU A 24 27.46 -10.98 -30.28
C GLU A 24 26.93 -10.43 -28.94
N THR A 25 26.68 -11.31 -27.98
CA THR A 25 26.33 -10.87 -26.62
C THR A 25 27.55 -10.22 -25.95
N PRO A 26 27.45 -8.96 -25.46
CA PRO A 26 28.59 -8.27 -24.87
C PRO A 26 29.05 -8.93 -23.58
N ARG A 27 30.33 -9.34 -23.52
CA ARG A 27 30.91 -10.05 -22.38
C ARG A 27 32.42 -9.92 -22.33
N TYR A 28 32.99 -10.08 -21.15
CA TYR A 28 34.43 -10.18 -21.02
C TYR A 28 34.98 -11.43 -21.74
N ASP A 29 36.00 -11.25 -22.57
CA ASP A 29 36.52 -12.27 -23.49
C ASP A 29 37.53 -13.23 -22.85
N GLY A 30 37.93 -13.01 -21.60
CA GLY A 30 38.95 -13.83 -20.95
C GLY A 30 40.38 -13.39 -21.23
N THR A 31 40.66 -12.21 -21.80
CA THR A 31 42.03 -11.75 -22.15
C THR A 31 43.07 -12.04 -21.06
N TRP A 32 42.76 -11.71 -19.81
CA TRP A 32 43.62 -11.88 -18.63
C TRP A 32 43.37 -13.18 -17.86
N ARG A 33 42.42 -14.02 -18.30
CA ARG A 33 42.15 -15.32 -17.67
C ARG A 33 43.36 -16.23 -17.89
N PRO A 34 44.02 -16.71 -16.82
CA PRO A 34 45.10 -17.69 -16.94
C PRO A 34 44.53 -19.02 -17.42
N GLU A 35 45.12 -19.60 -18.46
CA GLU A 35 44.81 -20.93 -18.97
C GLU A 35 46.12 -21.67 -19.25
N ASP A 36 46.05 -23.00 -19.28
CA ASP A 36 47.22 -23.83 -19.59
C ASP A 36 47.77 -23.44 -20.97
N ASN A 37 49.08 -23.21 -21.04
CA ASN A 37 49.81 -22.78 -22.25
C ASN A 37 49.42 -21.40 -22.81
N LYS A 38 48.62 -20.61 -22.11
CA LYS A 38 48.30 -19.24 -22.52
C LYS A 38 49.31 -18.24 -22.00
N VAL A 39 49.96 -17.50 -22.90
CA VAL A 39 50.79 -16.35 -22.56
C VAL A 39 49.88 -15.14 -22.29
N LEU A 40 50.02 -14.54 -21.10
CA LEU A 40 49.27 -13.35 -20.72
C LEU A 40 49.96 -12.06 -21.24
N PRO A 41 49.20 -10.98 -21.50
CA PRO A 41 49.80 -9.69 -21.85
C PRO A 41 50.72 -9.15 -20.75
N GLU A 42 51.66 -8.28 -21.13
CA GLU A 42 52.49 -7.54 -20.16
C GLU A 42 51.59 -6.64 -19.29
N ILE A 43 51.85 -6.63 -17.97
CA ILE A 43 51.09 -5.83 -17.01
C ILE A 43 51.32 -4.34 -17.29
N PRO A 44 50.28 -3.56 -17.62
CA PRO A 44 50.44 -2.13 -17.86
C PRO A 44 50.91 -1.40 -16.59
N LYS A 45 51.87 -0.48 -16.74
CA LYS A 45 52.37 0.33 -15.62
C LYS A 45 51.26 1.25 -15.08
N GLY A 46 51.12 1.30 -13.76
CA GLY A 46 50.16 2.20 -13.08
C GLY A 46 48.69 1.77 -13.15
N VAL A 47 48.39 0.57 -13.65
CA VAL A 47 47.02 0.03 -13.68
C VAL A 47 46.80 -0.90 -12.50
N GLU A 48 45.91 -0.51 -11.60
CA GLU A 48 45.46 -1.38 -10.50
C GLU A 48 44.46 -2.43 -11.01
N PRO A 49 44.66 -3.72 -10.71
CA PRO A 49 43.82 -4.79 -11.24
C PRO A 49 42.48 -4.87 -10.51
N VAL A 50 41.46 -5.31 -11.23
CA VAL A 50 40.25 -5.88 -10.61
C VAL A 50 40.44 -7.38 -10.37
N ILE A 51 39.68 -7.97 -9.46
CA ILE A 51 39.62 -9.42 -9.26
C ILE A 51 38.39 -9.97 -9.97
N ARG A 52 38.61 -10.92 -10.89
CA ARG A 52 37.55 -11.66 -11.59
C ARG A 52 37.50 -13.10 -11.10
N ILE A 53 36.31 -13.67 -10.99
CA ILE A 53 36.14 -15.09 -10.72
C ILE A 53 36.32 -15.91 -12.00
N LYS A 54 36.90 -17.11 -11.90
CA LYS A 54 36.97 -18.04 -13.02
C LYS A 54 35.62 -18.77 -13.15
N ALA A 55 34.73 -18.26 -13.99
CA ALA A 55 33.49 -18.96 -14.34
C ALA A 55 33.82 -20.23 -15.16
N PRO A 56 33.00 -21.30 -15.06
CA PRO A 56 33.10 -22.45 -15.96
C PRO A 56 32.93 -22.03 -17.42
N LYS A 57 33.64 -22.69 -18.35
CA LYS A 57 33.55 -22.40 -19.80
C LYS A 57 32.59 -23.32 -20.54
N GLU A 58 32.35 -24.51 -20.00
CA GLU A 58 31.53 -25.56 -20.60
C GLU A 58 30.56 -26.14 -19.57
N GLY A 59 29.53 -26.82 -20.07
CA GLY A 59 28.48 -27.41 -19.26
C GLY A 59 27.34 -26.43 -18.96
N GLU A 60 26.58 -26.73 -17.91
CA GLU A 60 25.38 -25.99 -17.54
C GLU A 60 25.37 -25.71 -16.03
N ILE A 61 24.86 -24.54 -15.67
CA ILE A 61 24.57 -24.15 -14.29
C ILE A 61 23.08 -24.35 -14.07
N LYS A 62 22.73 -25.34 -13.24
CA LYS A 62 21.34 -25.76 -12.98
C LYS A 62 20.95 -25.49 -11.54
N PHE A 63 19.70 -25.07 -11.35
CA PHE A 63 19.06 -25.00 -10.03
C PHE A 63 17.55 -25.19 -10.16
N ILE A 64 16.90 -25.50 -9.04
CA ILE A 64 15.44 -25.55 -8.94
C ILE A 64 15.00 -24.27 -8.24
N ASP A 65 14.25 -23.46 -8.96
CA ASP A 65 13.55 -22.31 -8.39
C ASP A 65 12.18 -22.74 -7.88
N GLY A 66 11.82 -22.35 -6.66
CA GLY A 66 10.54 -22.69 -6.05
C GLY A 66 9.33 -22.08 -6.77
N VAL A 67 9.52 -21.00 -7.55
CA VAL A 67 8.45 -20.35 -8.32
C VAL A 67 8.56 -20.70 -9.81
N LYS A 68 9.74 -20.50 -10.41
CA LYS A 68 9.97 -20.67 -11.86
C LYS A 68 10.22 -22.13 -12.26
N GLY A 69 10.52 -23.03 -11.32
CA GLY A 69 10.80 -24.43 -11.57
C GLY A 69 12.25 -24.70 -11.97
N LYS A 70 12.49 -25.70 -12.81
CA LYS A 70 13.84 -26.09 -13.23
C LYS A 70 14.46 -25.01 -14.13
N MET A 71 15.63 -24.51 -13.71
CA MET A 71 16.41 -23.52 -14.45
C MET A 71 17.71 -24.14 -14.97
N SER A 72 18.07 -23.86 -16.22
CA SER A 72 19.34 -24.27 -16.83
C SER A 72 19.93 -23.11 -17.61
N PHE A 73 21.19 -22.78 -17.32
CA PHE A 73 21.96 -21.74 -18.00
C PHE A 73 23.23 -22.35 -18.57
N GLY A 74 23.56 -22.06 -19.82
CA GLY A 74 24.84 -22.46 -20.40
C GLY A 74 25.99 -21.79 -19.65
N ALA A 75 27.06 -22.54 -19.35
CA ALA A 75 28.23 -21.97 -18.69
C ALA A 75 28.85 -20.82 -19.49
N ASP A 76 28.76 -20.88 -20.82
CA ASP A 76 29.21 -19.85 -21.75
C ASP A 76 28.41 -18.55 -21.66
N GLN A 77 27.21 -18.57 -21.07
CA GLN A 77 26.37 -17.39 -20.84
C GLN A 77 26.82 -16.56 -19.64
N VAL A 78 27.70 -17.10 -18.79
CA VAL A 78 28.24 -16.39 -17.61
C VAL A 78 29.72 -16.12 -17.80
N ASP A 79 30.07 -14.84 -17.92
CA ASP A 79 31.46 -14.42 -18.06
C ASP A 79 32.22 -14.39 -16.72
N ASP A 80 33.53 -14.19 -16.81
CA ASP A 80 34.38 -14.00 -15.63
C ASP A 80 34.10 -12.62 -15.02
N PHE A 81 33.03 -12.53 -14.23
CA PHE A 81 32.59 -11.27 -13.65
C PHE A 81 33.52 -10.80 -12.53
N ILE A 82 33.54 -9.48 -12.33
CA ILE A 82 34.34 -8.84 -11.28
C ILE A 82 33.72 -9.16 -9.92
N ILE A 83 34.53 -9.71 -9.01
CA ILE A 83 34.17 -9.96 -7.60
C ILE A 83 34.77 -8.93 -6.64
N ALA A 84 35.87 -8.27 -7.02
CA ALA A 84 36.41 -7.13 -6.29
C ALA A 84 36.94 -6.07 -7.27
N ARG A 85 36.62 -4.80 -6.99
CA ARG A 85 37.09 -3.63 -7.75
C ARG A 85 38.56 -3.34 -7.43
N ALA A 86 39.18 -2.47 -8.23
CA ALA A 86 40.59 -2.09 -8.06
C ALA A 86 40.89 -1.43 -6.70
N ASN A 87 39.89 -0.77 -6.10
CA ASN A 87 39.98 -0.22 -4.75
C ASN A 87 39.71 -1.25 -3.63
N GLY A 88 39.68 -2.54 -3.94
CA GLY A 88 39.43 -3.64 -3.00
C GLY A 88 37.96 -3.88 -2.65
N MET A 89 37.04 -2.99 -3.05
CA MET A 89 35.61 -3.14 -2.71
C MET A 89 34.99 -4.36 -3.42
N PRO A 90 34.38 -5.30 -2.69
CA PRO A 90 33.72 -6.44 -3.29
C PRO A 90 32.43 -6.04 -4.05
N THR A 91 31.98 -6.86 -4.98
CA THR A 91 30.77 -6.60 -5.79
C THR A 91 29.57 -7.40 -5.30
N TYR A 92 28.37 -6.94 -5.65
CA TYR A 92 27.08 -7.50 -5.20
C TYR A 92 27.02 -9.04 -5.21
N ASN A 93 27.32 -9.69 -6.34
CA ASN A 93 27.18 -11.15 -6.46
C ASN A 93 28.17 -11.94 -5.59
N PHE A 94 29.33 -11.34 -5.27
CA PHE A 94 30.27 -11.95 -4.34
C PHE A 94 29.82 -11.73 -2.90
N VAL A 95 29.49 -10.49 -2.53
CA VAL A 95 29.06 -10.13 -1.18
C VAL A 95 27.83 -10.94 -0.77
N VAL A 96 26.77 -10.92 -1.58
CA VAL A 96 25.51 -11.58 -1.20
C VAL A 96 25.69 -13.09 -1.02
N ALA A 97 26.45 -13.76 -1.89
CA ALA A 97 26.66 -15.21 -1.77
C ALA A 97 27.51 -15.57 -0.53
N VAL A 98 28.47 -14.72 -0.17
CA VAL A 98 29.27 -14.91 1.05
C VAL A 98 28.44 -14.63 2.29
N ASP A 99 27.70 -13.52 2.32
CA ASP A 99 26.86 -13.16 3.46
C ASP A 99 25.74 -14.18 3.68
N ASP A 100 25.03 -14.60 2.62
CA ASP A 100 24.00 -15.63 2.68
C ASP A 100 24.54 -16.93 3.28
N ALA A 101 25.71 -17.39 2.82
CA ALA A 101 26.35 -18.60 3.33
C ALA A 101 26.77 -18.46 4.80
N LEU A 102 27.40 -17.35 5.17
CA LEU A 102 27.90 -17.12 6.53
C LEU A 102 26.76 -16.86 7.53
N MET A 103 25.64 -16.31 7.08
CA MET A 103 24.43 -16.11 7.88
C MET A 103 23.53 -17.36 7.93
N GLY A 104 23.88 -18.43 7.21
CA GLY A 104 23.11 -19.68 7.19
C GLY A 104 21.75 -19.54 6.52
N ILE A 105 21.65 -18.67 5.51
CA ILE A 105 20.41 -18.49 4.74
C ILE A 105 20.07 -19.80 4.00
N THR A 106 18.86 -20.31 4.22
CA THR A 106 18.37 -21.54 3.59
C THR A 106 17.53 -21.28 2.34
N ASP A 107 16.82 -20.15 2.31
CA ASP A 107 15.84 -19.80 1.29
C ASP A 107 15.98 -18.32 0.91
N VAL A 108 16.40 -18.06 -0.32
CA VAL A 108 16.53 -16.71 -0.89
C VAL A 108 15.28 -16.39 -1.69
N ILE A 109 14.45 -15.48 -1.16
CA ILE A 109 13.23 -15.01 -1.80
C ILE A 109 13.44 -13.58 -2.31
N ARG A 110 13.34 -13.34 -3.62
CA ARG A 110 13.60 -12.04 -4.24
C ARG A 110 12.86 -11.83 -5.55
N GLY A 111 12.88 -10.61 -6.09
CA GLY A 111 12.30 -10.29 -7.40
C GLY A 111 12.96 -11.06 -8.55
N ASP A 112 12.19 -11.44 -9.57
CA ASP A 112 12.67 -12.17 -10.74
C ASP A 112 13.54 -11.34 -11.69
N ASP A 113 13.64 -10.04 -11.48
CA ASP A 113 14.67 -9.19 -12.09
C ASP A 113 16.09 -9.53 -11.61
N HIS A 114 16.23 -10.26 -10.50
CA HIS A 114 17.50 -10.81 -10.04
C HIS A 114 17.76 -12.25 -10.50
N LEU A 115 16.89 -12.88 -11.29
CA LEU A 115 17.03 -14.29 -11.71
C LEU A 115 18.35 -14.56 -12.44
N SER A 116 18.82 -13.63 -13.27
CA SER A 116 20.08 -13.73 -14.01
C SER A 116 21.33 -13.63 -13.13
N ASN A 117 21.19 -13.21 -11.87
CA ASN A 117 22.29 -13.17 -10.90
C ASN A 117 22.50 -14.51 -10.18
N THR A 118 21.47 -15.36 -10.10
CA THR A 118 21.54 -16.67 -9.44
C THR A 118 22.64 -17.57 -9.98
N PRO A 119 22.80 -17.78 -11.31
CA PRO A 119 23.91 -18.59 -11.81
C PRO A 119 25.29 -17.99 -11.47
N LYS A 120 25.42 -16.66 -11.37
CA LYS A 120 26.67 -16.00 -10.92
C LYS A 120 26.96 -16.31 -9.46
N GLN A 121 25.95 -16.23 -8.60
CA GLN A 121 26.09 -16.53 -7.17
C GLN A 121 26.42 -18.00 -6.95
N ILE A 122 25.78 -18.93 -7.68
CA ILE A 122 26.10 -20.37 -7.64
C ILE A 122 27.58 -20.64 -7.95
N ILE A 123 28.20 -19.89 -8.88
CA ILE A 123 29.65 -20.00 -9.13
C ILE A 123 30.45 -19.61 -7.88
N VAL A 124 30.04 -18.58 -7.14
CA VAL A 124 30.69 -18.15 -5.89
C VAL A 124 30.53 -19.22 -4.81
N TYR A 125 29.31 -19.72 -4.57
CA TYR A 125 29.05 -20.81 -3.62
C TYR A 125 29.95 -22.02 -3.91
N ASN A 126 29.96 -22.51 -5.16
CA ASN A 126 30.79 -23.63 -5.57
C ASN A 126 32.30 -23.36 -5.47
N ALA A 127 32.73 -22.13 -5.76
CA ALA A 127 34.15 -21.76 -5.68
C ALA A 127 34.68 -21.74 -4.24
N LEU A 128 33.81 -21.44 -3.27
CA LEU A 128 34.14 -21.37 -1.85
C LEU A 128 33.75 -22.66 -1.08
N GLY A 129 33.04 -23.59 -1.74
CA GLY A 129 32.59 -24.84 -1.12
C GLY A 129 31.43 -24.65 -0.15
N PHE A 130 30.60 -23.62 -0.37
CA PHE A 130 29.41 -23.36 0.42
C PHE A 130 28.20 -24.14 -0.09
N ASP A 131 27.28 -24.45 0.82
CA ASP A 131 25.96 -24.96 0.48
C ASP A 131 25.16 -23.90 -0.30
N ILE A 132 24.41 -24.36 -1.30
CA ILE A 132 23.60 -23.49 -2.15
C ILE A 132 22.18 -23.41 -1.55
N PRO A 133 21.66 -22.21 -1.20
CA PRO A 133 20.31 -22.07 -0.70
C PRO A 133 19.27 -22.38 -1.77
N LYS A 134 18.03 -22.58 -1.36
CA LYS A 134 16.88 -22.59 -2.27
C LYS A 134 16.63 -21.18 -2.78
N PHE A 135 16.14 -21.05 -4.00
CA PHE A 135 15.80 -19.75 -4.60
C PHE A 135 14.32 -19.70 -4.96
N TYR A 136 13.69 -18.56 -4.71
CA TYR A 136 12.31 -18.25 -5.08
C TYR A 136 12.28 -16.88 -5.75
N HIS A 137 12.10 -16.85 -7.08
CA HIS A 137 12.06 -15.60 -7.84
C HIS A 137 10.62 -15.14 -8.08
N ILE A 138 10.18 -14.18 -7.26
CA ILE A 138 8.82 -13.61 -7.28
C ILE A 138 8.68 -12.69 -8.50
N PRO A 139 7.61 -12.83 -9.32
CA PRO A 139 7.32 -11.90 -10.40
C PRO A 139 7.18 -10.46 -9.92
N MET A 140 7.74 -9.52 -10.68
CA MET A 140 7.54 -8.09 -10.41
C MET A 140 6.06 -7.70 -10.52
N ILE A 141 5.63 -6.74 -9.69
CA ILE A 141 4.29 -6.14 -9.77
C ILE A 141 4.17 -5.32 -11.06
N ASN A 142 3.06 -5.49 -11.76
CA ASN A 142 2.75 -4.70 -12.96
C ASN A 142 1.79 -3.55 -12.64
N ASN A 143 1.80 -2.51 -13.46
CA ASN A 143 0.76 -1.50 -13.51
C ASN A 143 -0.53 -2.06 -14.14
N PRO A 144 -1.66 -1.33 -14.10
CA PRO A 144 -2.92 -1.78 -14.71
C PRO A 144 -2.82 -2.06 -16.22
N GLN A 145 -1.80 -1.53 -16.91
CA GLN A 145 -1.54 -1.75 -18.34
C GLN A 145 -0.60 -2.95 -18.59
N GLY A 146 -0.22 -3.71 -17.56
CA GLY A 146 0.61 -4.91 -17.67
C GLY A 146 2.11 -4.68 -17.80
N LYS A 147 2.60 -3.44 -17.65
CA LYS A 147 4.05 -3.14 -17.62
C LYS A 147 4.57 -3.17 -16.19
N LYS A 148 5.87 -3.44 -15.99
CA LYS A 148 6.51 -3.39 -14.67
C LYS A 148 6.21 -2.05 -13.99
N LEU A 149 5.66 -2.11 -12.77
CA LEU A 149 5.34 -0.92 -11.99
C LEU A 149 6.64 -0.20 -11.62
N SER A 150 6.78 1.05 -12.05
CA SER A 150 7.96 1.88 -11.79
C SER A 150 7.55 3.18 -11.10
N LYS A 151 8.51 3.91 -10.51
CA LYS A 151 8.24 5.25 -9.93
C LYS A 151 7.62 6.23 -10.94
N ARG A 152 7.88 6.04 -12.25
CA ARG A 152 7.29 6.87 -13.32
C ARG A 152 5.84 6.51 -13.62
N ASP A 153 5.44 5.29 -13.24
CA ASP A 153 4.09 4.73 -13.45
C ASP A 153 3.27 4.72 -12.16
N GLY A 154 3.69 5.49 -11.13
CA GLY A 154 2.96 5.61 -9.87
C GLY A 154 3.35 4.60 -8.79
N ALA A 155 4.53 3.97 -8.85
CA ALA A 155 5.04 3.18 -7.71
C ALA A 155 5.24 4.10 -6.49
N MET A 156 4.33 3.96 -5.52
CA MET A 156 4.31 4.74 -4.29
C MET A 156 5.29 4.18 -3.26
N ASP A 157 5.85 5.10 -2.46
CA ASP A 157 6.62 4.74 -1.27
C ASP A 157 5.68 4.19 -0.18
N VAL A 158 6.16 3.29 0.68
CA VAL A 158 5.34 2.72 1.77
C VAL A 158 4.78 3.82 2.68
N MET A 159 5.55 4.89 2.93
CA MET A 159 5.09 6.00 3.76
C MET A 159 4.03 6.87 3.07
N GLU A 160 3.91 6.78 1.75
CA GLU A 160 2.85 7.46 1.01
C GLU A 160 1.49 6.83 1.27
N TYR A 161 1.40 5.50 1.27
CA TYR A 161 0.18 4.79 1.70
C TYR A 161 -0.24 5.16 3.13
N LYS A 162 0.73 5.29 4.05
CA LYS A 162 0.46 5.78 5.40
C LYS A 162 -0.15 7.20 5.38
N ARG A 163 0.45 8.13 4.61
CA ARG A 163 -0.08 9.50 4.47
C ARG A 163 -1.43 9.56 3.78
N MET A 164 -1.77 8.58 2.95
CA MET A 164 -3.10 8.44 2.32
C MET A 164 -4.14 7.79 3.24
N GLY A 165 -3.75 7.33 4.44
CA GLY A 165 -4.67 6.73 5.39
C GLY A 165 -4.95 5.25 5.19
N TYR A 166 -4.01 4.50 4.61
CA TYR A 166 -4.07 3.05 4.59
C TYR A 166 -3.53 2.44 5.89
N LEU A 167 -4.25 1.46 6.42
CA LEU A 167 -3.80 0.64 7.54
C LEU A 167 -2.70 -0.35 7.06
N PRO A 168 -1.69 -0.62 7.89
CA PRO A 168 -0.56 -1.47 7.49
C PRO A 168 -1.01 -2.90 7.16
N GLU A 169 -1.95 -3.48 7.92
CA GLU A 169 -2.46 -4.82 7.66
C GLU A 169 -3.25 -4.91 6.35
N ALA A 170 -3.95 -3.85 5.94
CA ALA A 170 -4.65 -3.79 4.66
C ALA A 170 -3.65 -3.81 3.49
N LEU A 171 -2.56 -3.03 3.63
CA LEU A 171 -1.49 -3.01 2.64
C LEU A 171 -0.76 -4.36 2.57
N LEU A 172 -0.48 -4.99 3.71
CA LEU A 172 0.18 -6.30 3.75
C LEU A 172 -0.70 -7.41 3.15
N ASN A 173 -1.99 -7.44 3.50
CA ASN A 173 -2.95 -8.35 2.87
C ASN A 173 -3.01 -8.13 1.34
N PHE A 174 -3.05 -6.88 0.90
CA PHE A 174 -3.05 -6.57 -0.53
C PHE A 174 -1.78 -7.09 -1.21
N LEU A 175 -0.61 -6.80 -0.65
CA LEU A 175 0.68 -7.21 -1.20
C LEU A 175 0.85 -8.72 -1.24
N VAL A 176 0.49 -9.45 -0.17
CA VAL A 176 0.58 -10.91 -0.18
C VAL A 176 -0.35 -11.49 -1.25
N ARG A 177 -1.54 -10.93 -1.45
CA ARG A 177 -2.48 -11.41 -2.47
C ARG A 177 -2.10 -11.08 -3.91
N LEU A 178 -1.19 -10.14 -4.16
CA LEU A 178 -0.63 -9.97 -5.50
C LEU A 178 0.19 -11.18 -5.93
N GLY A 179 0.98 -11.77 -5.02
CA GLY A 179 1.94 -12.81 -5.36
C GLY A 179 1.58 -14.21 -4.87
N TRP A 180 0.59 -14.35 -3.99
CA TRP A 180 0.31 -15.60 -3.28
C TRP A 180 -1.19 -15.75 -3.05
N SER A 181 -1.67 -16.99 -2.94
CA SER A 181 -3.09 -17.28 -2.67
C SER A 181 -3.25 -18.45 -1.70
N ASN A 182 -4.35 -18.44 -0.95
CA ASN A 182 -4.81 -19.56 -0.15
C ASN A 182 -6.28 -19.82 -0.45
N LYS A 183 -6.55 -20.76 -1.36
CA LYS A 183 -7.90 -21.07 -1.86
C LYS A 183 -8.60 -19.77 -2.30
N ASP A 184 -9.83 -19.56 -1.84
CA ASP A 184 -10.66 -18.40 -2.16
C ASP A 184 -10.57 -17.27 -1.11
N GLN A 185 -9.67 -17.39 -0.12
CA GLN A 185 -9.54 -16.40 0.95
C GLN A 185 -8.91 -15.10 0.42
N GLU A 186 -9.58 -13.98 0.69
CA GLU A 186 -9.16 -12.65 0.24
C GLU A 186 -8.71 -11.74 1.38
N ILE A 187 -9.19 -12.01 2.59
CA ILE A 187 -8.91 -11.21 3.80
C ILE A 187 -8.09 -12.06 4.77
N PHE A 188 -6.98 -11.51 5.28
CA PHE A 188 -6.06 -12.22 6.18
C PHE A 188 -5.63 -11.33 7.36
N SER A 189 -5.80 -11.81 8.58
CA SER A 189 -5.08 -11.26 9.72
C SER A 189 -3.56 -11.47 9.58
N MET A 190 -2.78 -10.77 10.40
CA MET A 190 -1.33 -10.99 10.46
C MET A 190 -1.00 -12.43 10.86
N ASP A 191 -1.75 -12.98 11.82
CA ASP A 191 -1.56 -14.34 12.31
C ASP A 191 -1.86 -15.36 11.19
N GLU A 192 -2.94 -15.17 10.43
CA GLU A 192 -3.25 -16.01 9.27
C GLU A 192 -2.19 -15.90 8.17
N MET A 193 -1.65 -14.69 7.89
CA MET A 193 -0.55 -14.54 6.95
C MET A 193 0.69 -15.32 7.39
N LEU A 194 1.01 -15.34 8.69
CA LEU A 194 2.16 -16.07 9.22
C LEU A 194 1.92 -17.59 9.24
N GLU A 195 0.73 -18.03 9.61
CA GLU A 195 0.37 -19.45 9.71
C GLU A 195 0.23 -20.12 8.34
N LEU A 196 -0.37 -19.42 7.37
CA LEU A 196 -0.76 -19.99 6.08
C LEU A 196 0.30 -19.81 4.99
N PHE A 197 1.24 -18.87 5.15
CA PHE A 197 2.21 -18.57 4.11
C PHE A 197 3.15 -19.76 3.85
N ASP A 198 3.08 -20.25 2.61
CA ASP A 198 4.00 -21.22 2.06
C ASP A 198 4.58 -20.64 0.76
N PRO A 199 5.90 -20.48 0.65
CA PRO A 199 6.53 -19.94 -0.56
C PRO A 199 6.32 -20.81 -1.81
N ASN A 200 5.94 -22.08 -1.66
CA ASN A 200 5.60 -22.95 -2.80
C ASN A 200 4.26 -22.58 -3.46
N ASN A 201 3.41 -21.80 -2.76
CA ASN A 201 2.13 -21.30 -3.28
C ASN A 201 2.26 -19.89 -3.89
N ILE A 202 3.48 -19.40 -4.10
CA ILE A 202 3.72 -18.16 -4.83
C ILE A 202 3.38 -18.35 -6.32
N ASN A 203 2.61 -17.42 -6.85
CA ASN A 203 2.16 -17.39 -8.23
C ASN A 203 3.32 -17.18 -9.19
N LYS A 204 3.30 -17.88 -10.34
CA LYS A 204 4.34 -17.77 -11.38
C LYS A 204 4.20 -16.51 -12.25
N SER A 205 2.98 -16.01 -12.37
CA SER A 205 2.63 -14.85 -13.20
C SER A 205 2.65 -13.57 -12.39
N ALA A 206 3.05 -12.48 -13.04
CA ALA A 206 2.94 -11.14 -12.46
C ALA A 206 1.47 -10.73 -12.27
N SER A 207 1.19 -10.08 -11.15
CA SER A 207 -0.11 -9.47 -10.88
C SER A 207 -0.06 -7.97 -11.15
N ALA A 208 -1.19 -7.43 -11.63
CA ALA A 208 -1.36 -6.00 -11.79
C ALA A 208 -1.83 -5.36 -10.48
N TYR A 209 -1.30 -4.19 -10.17
CA TYR A 209 -1.77 -3.33 -9.09
C TYR A 209 -3.22 -2.91 -9.34
N ASN A 210 -4.08 -3.03 -8.33
CA ASN A 210 -5.49 -2.63 -8.37
C ASN A 210 -5.84 -1.80 -7.11
N GLU A 211 -6.04 -0.50 -7.32
CA GLU A 211 -6.35 0.45 -6.25
C GLU A 211 -7.74 0.21 -5.62
N GLU A 212 -8.75 -0.14 -6.43
CA GLU A 212 -10.11 -0.41 -5.93
C GLU A 212 -10.11 -1.58 -4.95
N LYS A 213 -9.32 -2.63 -5.25
CA LYS A 213 -9.17 -3.79 -4.36
C LYS A 213 -8.47 -3.41 -3.05
N LEU A 214 -7.44 -2.58 -3.11
CA LEU A 214 -6.74 -2.08 -1.92
C LEU A 214 -7.67 -1.21 -1.06
N LEU A 215 -8.45 -0.31 -1.67
CA LEU A 215 -9.45 0.50 -0.96
C LEU A 215 -10.53 -0.36 -0.30
N TRP A 216 -11.02 -1.39 -0.99
CA TRP A 216 -11.99 -2.34 -0.43
C TRP A 216 -11.42 -3.07 0.80
N LEU A 217 -10.18 -3.58 0.71
CA LEU A 217 -9.49 -4.18 1.84
C LEU A 217 -9.36 -3.18 2.99
N ASN A 218 -8.88 -1.96 2.71
CA ASN A 218 -8.68 -0.95 3.74
C ASN A 218 -9.99 -0.57 4.46
N SER A 219 -11.09 -0.42 3.74
CA SER A 219 -12.42 -0.22 4.33
C SER A 219 -12.81 -1.40 5.24
N HIS A 220 -12.54 -2.63 4.82
CA HIS A 220 -12.77 -3.81 5.66
C HIS A 220 -11.96 -3.72 6.97
N TYR A 221 -10.67 -3.43 6.91
CA TYR A 221 -9.85 -3.32 8.13
C TYR A 221 -10.30 -2.18 9.03
N ILE A 222 -10.55 -0.98 8.48
CA ILE A 222 -11.05 0.17 9.24
C ILE A 222 -12.33 -0.17 10.01
N LYS A 223 -13.24 -0.95 9.42
CA LYS A 223 -14.49 -1.36 10.08
C LYS A 223 -14.26 -2.33 11.25
N ASN A 224 -13.24 -3.19 11.15
CA ASN A 224 -13.04 -4.31 12.07
C ASN A 224 -11.97 -4.05 13.15
N VAL A 225 -11.10 -3.07 12.98
CA VAL A 225 -10.18 -2.67 14.05
C VAL A 225 -10.90 -1.97 15.20
N SER A 226 -10.30 -2.00 16.39
CA SER A 226 -10.89 -1.38 17.58
C SER A 226 -10.95 0.15 17.44
N ASN A 227 -11.98 0.75 18.04
CA ASN A 227 -12.12 2.21 18.06
C ASN A 227 -10.98 2.89 18.83
N GLU A 228 -10.41 2.22 19.84
CA GLU A 228 -9.22 2.71 20.54
C GLU A 228 -8.02 2.83 19.58
N ARG A 229 -7.79 1.80 18.76
CA ARG A 229 -6.74 1.85 17.74
C ARG A 229 -7.00 2.95 16.73
N LEU A 230 -8.23 3.04 16.17
CA LEU A 230 -8.58 4.09 15.22
C LEU A 230 -8.36 5.49 15.79
N ALA A 231 -8.78 5.75 17.03
CA ALA A 231 -8.56 7.04 17.66
C ALA A 231 -7.08 7.40 17.82
N ASN A 232 -6.21 6.42 18.05
CA ASN A 232 -4.77 6.63 18.09
C ASN A 232 -4.18 6.87 16.69
N GLU A 233 -4.64 6.16 15.67
CA GLU A 233 -4.19 6.37 14.28
C GLU A 233 -4.59 7.76 13.75
N LEU A 234 -5.78 8.26 14.12
CA LEU A 234 -6.27 9.58 13.73
C LEU A 234 -5.40 10.74 14.24
N LYS A 235 -4.60 10.54 15.30
CA LYS A 235 -3.63 11.54 15.78
C LYS A 235 -2.60 11.91 14.72
N PHE A 236 -2.22 10.95 13.86
CA PHE A 236 -1.30 11.21 12.75
C PHE A 236 -1.87 12.23 11.74
N PHE A 237 -3.20 12.36 11.70
CA PHE A 237 -3.93 13.27 10.83
C PHE A 237 -4.46 14.49 11.59
N ASP A 238 -3.85 14.87 12.71
CA ASP A 238 -4.25 16.01 13.54
C ASP A 238 -5.70 15.92 14.05
N CYS A 239 -6.18 14.70 14.34
CA CYS A 239 -7.50 14.46 14.91
C CYS A 239 -7.37 13.62 16.18
N ASP A 240 -7.42 14.26 17.35
CA ASP A 240 -7.38 13.57 18.63
C ASP A 240 -8.76 13.54 19.30
N ILE A 241 -9.41 12.39 19.21
CA ILE A 241 -10.69 12.10 19.87
C ILE A 241 -10.55 11.10 21.02
N THR A 242 -9.32 10.80 21.46
CA THR A 242 -9.09 9.69 22.41
C THR A 242 -9.80 9.88 23.74
N ASN A 243 -9.94 11.13 24.19
CA ASN A 243 -10.63 11.53 25.42
C ASN A 243 -12.08 12.00 25.18
N HIS A 244 -12.60 11.90 23.96
CA HIS A 244 -13.98 12.33 23.68
C HIS A 244 -14.98 11.35 24.33
N PRO A 245 -15.96 11.84 25.13
CA PRO A 245 -16.85 10.97 25.92
C PRO A 245 -17.72 10.05 25.06
N LYS A 246 -18.00 10.45 23.81
CA LYS A 246 -18.78 9.66 22.84
C LYS A 246 -17.93 9.10 21.68
N LYS A 247 -16.61 8.96 21.88
CA LYS A 247 -15.65 8.47 20.87
C LYS A 247 -16.15 7.22 20.16
N ASP A 248 -16.61 6.23 20.92
CA ASP A 248 -17.06 4.95 20.34
C ASP A 248 -18.29 5.09 19.47
N MET A 249 -19.26 5.93 19.87
CA MET A 249 -20.44 6.21 19.05
C MET A 249 -20.04 6.88 17.74
N VAL A 250 -19.18 7.91 17.80
CA VAL A 250 -18.73 8.66 16.61
C VAL A 250 -17.97 7.74 15.66
N LEU A 251 -16.99 6.99 16.16
CA LEU A 251 -16.17 6.10 15.33
C LEU A 251 -16.98 4.94 14.74
N ASN A 252 -17.92 4.36 15.50
CA ASN A 252 -18.78 3.30 14.98
C ASN A 252 -19.63 3.76 13.79
N LEU A 253 -20.04 5.03 13.77
CA LEU A 253 -20.76 5.63 12.66
C LEU A 253 -19.85 5.97 11.48
N SER A 254 -18.75 6.68 11.76
CA SER A 254 -17.83 7.16 10.73
C SER A 254 -17.16 6.02 9.97
N LYS A 255 -16.77 4.93 10.65
CA LYS A 255 -16.06 3.81 10.02
C LYS A 255 -16.89 3.02 9.02
N GLN A 256 -18.22 3.13 9.03
CA GLN A 256 -19.08 2.40 8.09
C GLN A 256 -18.92 2.88 6.64
N ARG A 257 -18.50 4.14 6.46
CA ARG A 257 -18.43 4.80 5.16
C ARG A 257 -17.01 5.17 4.73
N ALA A 258 -16.03 5.00 5.61
CA ALA A 258 -14.64 5.32 5.34
C ALA A 258 -13.92 4.20 4.58
N ASN A 259 -13.20 4.58 3.52
CA ASN A 259 -12.25 3.72 2.83
C ASN A 259 -10.81 4.00 3.28
N THR A 260 -10.54 5.17 3.86
CA THR A 260 -9.23 5.57 4.38
C THR A 260 -9.35 6.24 5.75
N LEU A 261 -8.25 6.35 6.49
CA LEU A 261 -8.21 7.08 7.75
C LEU A 261 -8.44 8.59 7.56
N ILE A 262 -8.14 9.15 6.37
CA ILE A 262 -8.48 10.53 6.03
C ILE A 262 -10.00 10.66 5.92
N GLU A 263 -10.67 9.77 5.19
CA GLU A 263 -12.14 9.78 5.11
C GLU A 263 -12.79 9.54 6.49
N LEU A 264 -12.17 8.70 7.33
CA LEU A 264 -12.61 8.50 8.71
C LEU A 264 -12.49 9.79 9.54
N LYS A 265 -11.36 10.50 9.42
CA LYS A 265 -11.16 11.82 10.04
C LYS A 265 -12.24 12.78 9.57
N ASP A 266 -12.42 12.93 8.27
CA ASP A 266 -13.37 13.89 7.70
C ASP A 266 -14.79 13.60 8.15
N SER A 267 -15.22 12.33 8.13
CA SER A 267 -16.52 11.92 8.66
C SER A 267 -16.67 12.19 10.16
N THR A 268 -15.60 12.03 10.94
CA THR A 268 -15.59 12.30 12.38
C THR A 268 -15.74 13.79 12.67
N LEU A 269 -14.94 14.63 12.00
CA LEU A 269 -15.00 16.09 12.16
C LEU A 269 -16.32 16.66 11.64
N ASN A 270 -16.85 16.17 10.53
CA ASN A 270 -18.16 16.59 10.01
C ASN A 270 -19.32 16.33 10.99
N ILE A 271 -19.17 15.37 11.90
CA ILE A 271 -20.15 15.13 12.97
C ILE A 271 -19.85 16.05 14.15
N LEU A 272 -18.61 16.09 14.63
CA LEU A 272 -18.25 16.77 15.87
C LEU A 272 -18.22 18.30 15.74
N ASP A 273 -17.71 18.84 14.64
CA ASP A 273 -17.53 20.27 14.46
C ASP A 273 -18.84 20.93 14.03
N THR A 274 -19.12 22.11 14.60
CA THR A 274 -20.27 22.92 14.19
C THR A 274 -20.05 23.46 12.77
N PRO A 275 -20.98 23.27 11.83
CA PRO A 275 -20.83 23.76 10.46
C PRO A 275 -20.68 25.28 10.40
N THR A 276 -19.70 25.75 9.63
CA THR A 276 -19.48 27.18 9.35
C THR A 276 -20.03 27.61 7.99
N SER A 277 -20.40 26.65 7.14
CA SER A 277 -21.02 26.87 5.83
C SER A 277 -21.93 25.70 5.45
N TYR A 278 -22.77 25.93 4.44
CA TYR A 278 -23.77 24.96 3.99
C TYR A 278 -23.67 24.68 2.48
N GLU A 279 -23.85 23.42 2.08
CA GLU A 279 -23.77 22.97 0.70
C GLU A 279 -24.84 23.64 -0.19
N LYS A 280 -24.43 24.58 -1.06
CA LYS A 280 -25.33 25.38 -1.92
C LYS A 280 -26.34 24.54 -2.74
N LYS A 281 -25.91 23.41 -3.31
CA LYS A 281 -26.79 22.53 -4.10
C LYS A 281 -27.83 21.84 -3.20
N GLY A 282 -27.38 21.31 -2.06
CA GLY A 282 -28.23 20.71 -1.05
C GLY A 282 -29.27 21.68 -0.50
N THR A 283 -28.85 22.87 -0.08
CA THR A 283 -29.75 23.88 0.48
C THR A 283 -30.79 24.33 -0.53
N LYS A 284 -30.40 24.59 -1.78
CA LYS A 284 -31.35 24.91 -2.87
C LYS A 284 -32.38 23.81 -3.10
N LYS A 285 -31.98 22.54 -3.00
CA LYS A 285 -32.84 21.38 -3.24
C LYS A 285 -33.79 21.07 -2.09
N PHE A 286 -33.32 21.16 -0.84
CA PHE A 286 -34.04 20.63 0.32
C PHE A 286 -34.58 21.69 1.27
N VAL A 287 -34.01 22.90 1.30
CA VAL A 287 -34.57 24.02 2.07
C VAL A 287 -35.55 24.75 1.16
N LYS A 288 -36.84 24.68 1.47
CA LYS A 288 -37.95 25.28 0.70
C LYS A 288 -38.80 26.16 1.61
N GLU A 289 -39.79 26.84 1.01
CA GLU A 289 -40.83 27.52 1.78
C GLU A 289 -41.46 26.54 2.80
N GLY A 290 -41.72 27.02 4.02
CA GLY A 290 -42.20 26.20 5.15
C GLY A 290 -41.16 25.30 5.82
N THR A 291 -39.92 25.23 5.33
CA THR A 291 -38.86 24.41 5.99
C THR A 291 -38.51 24.94 7.37
N GLN A 292 -38.39 26.26 7.53
CA GLN A 292 -38.08 26.85 8.84
C GLN A 292 -39.21 26.61 9.85
N ASP A 293 -40.47 26.75 9.45
CA ASP A 293 -41.62 26.47 10.33
C ASP A 293 -41.67 25.01 10.75
N MET A 294 -41.43 24.09 9.80
CA MET A 294 -41.33 22.66 10.08
C MET A 294 -40.19 22.35 11.06
N LEU A 295 -39.01 22.93 10.86
CA LEU A 295 -37.88 22.76 11.78
C LEU A 295 -38.17 23.34 13.16
N ASN A 296 -38.84 24.49 13.27
CA ASN A 296 -39.26 25.05 14.56
C ASN A 296 -40.23 24.14 15.32
N LYS A 297 -41.18 23.50 14.61
CA LYS A 297 -42.08 22.48 15.19
C LYS A 297 -41.28 21.27 15.69
N TYR A 298 -40.33 20.79 14.88
CA TYR A 298 -39.49 19.64 15.25
C TYR A 298 -38.53 19.96 16.42
N ILE A 299 -37.94 21.15 16.45
CA ILE A 299 -37.14 21.65 17.58
C ILE A 299 -37.97 21.67 18.86
N THR A 300 -39.22 22.14 18.79
CA THR A 300 -40.12 22.16 19.95
C THR A 300 -40.39 20.74 20.47
N LEU A 301 -40.54 19.77 19.55
CA LEU A 301 -40.71 18.37 19.91
C LEU A 301 -39.46 17.79 20.58
N LEU A 302 -38.27 18.02 20.00
CA LEU A 302 -37.00 17.58 20.59
C LEU A 302 -36.78 18.21 21.97
N GLN A 303 -37.07 19.49 22.13
CA GLN A 303 -36.93 20.21 23.40
C GLN A 303 -37.80 19.59 24.51
N LYS A 304 -39.01 19.14 24.18
CA LYS A 304 -39.91 18.47 25.14
C LYS A 304 -39.40 17.09 25.57
N GLY A 305 -38.73 16.37 24.67
CA GLY A 305 -38.17 15.04 24.93
C GLY A 305 -36.71 15.06 25.41
N LYS A 306 -36.10 16.23 25.64
CA LYS A 306 -34.64 16.35 25.81
C LYS A 306 -34.05 15.45 26.91
N ASP A 307 -34.80 15.21 27.98
CA ASP A 307 -34.35 14.44 29.15
C ASP A 307 -34.53 12.92 28.96
N THR A 308 -35.24 12.50 27.90
CA THR A 308 -35.55 11.09 27.60
C THR A 308 -34.97 10.60 26.27
N LEU A 309 -34.40 11.48 25.44
CA LEU A 309 -33.84 11.16 24.13
C LEU A 309 -32.33 10.98 24.22
N LEU A 310 -31.87 9.79 24.59
CA LEU A 310 -30.46 9.49 24.83
C LEU A 310 -29.83 8.65 23.70
N SER A 311 -30.65 8.04 22.84
CA SER A 311 -30.23 7.13 21.78
C SER A 311 -30.90 7.42 20.43
N ALA A 312 -30.32 6.89 19.35
CA ALA A 312 -30.87 7.02 18.00
C ALA A 312 -32.27 6.40 17.88
N ASP A 313 -32.51 5.25 18.52
CA ASP A 313 -33.80 4.54 18.50
C ASP A 313 -34.92 5.37 19.16
N GLU A 314 -34.63 6.05 20.26
CA GLU A 314 -35.58 6.93 20.93
C GLU A 314 -35.91 8.17 20.08
N ILE A 315 -34.90 8.74 19.43
CA ILE A 315 -35.09 9.86 18.49
C ILE A 315 -35.92 9.40 17.30
N GLU A 316 -35.66 8.20 16.77
CA GLU A 316 -36.45 7.61 15.69
C GLU A 316 -37.92 7.39 16.10
N ALA A 317 -38.14 6.83 17.30
CA ALA A 317 -39.47 6.59 17.85
C ALA A 317 -40.28 7.88 18.03
N LEU A 318 -39.62 8.98 18.41
CA LEU A 318 -40.24 10.32 18.49
C LEU A 318 -40.50 10.92 17.11
N THR A 319 -39.61 10.71 16.15
CA THR A 319 -39.65 11.36 14.84
C THR A 319 -40.67 10.73 13.90
N LYS A 320 -40.86 9.41 13.95
CA LYS A 320 -41.82 8.69 13.09
C LYS A 320 -43.26 9.25 13.20
N PRO A 321 -43.85 9.44 14.40
CA PRO A 321 -45.15 10.08 14.55
C PRO A 321 -45.18 11.53 14.03
N PHE A 322 -44.10 12.29 14.22
CA PHE A 322 -44.02 13.68 13.74
C PHE A 322 -44.10 13.75 12.20
N ILE A 323 -43.39 12.86 11.50
CA ILE A 323 -43.45 12.74 10.04
C ILE A 323 -44.88 12.43 9.58
N GLN A 324 -45.55 11.48 10.23
CA GLN A 324 -46.92 11.08 9.89
C GLN A 324 -47.91 12.23 10.14
N GLN A 325 -47.87 12.87 11.30
CA GLN A 325 -48.80 13.94 11.69
C GLN A 325 -48.67 15.20 10.82
N ASN A 326 -47.50 15.44 10.23
CA ASN A 326 -47.24 16.59 9.36
C ASN A 326 -47.19 16.21 7.87
N GLU A 327 -47.58 14.97 7.52
CA GLU A 327 -47.63 14.45 6.15
C GLU A 327 -46.32 14.65 5.34
N LEU A 328 -45.17 14.51 6.03
CA LEU A 328 -43.86 14.76 5.45
C LEU A 328 -43.30 13.53 4.75
N LYS A 329 -42.59 13.74 3.63
CA LYS A 329 -41.67 12.74 3.07
C LYS A 329 -40.33 12.78 3.82
N PHE A 330 -39.67 11.63 3.95
CA PHE A 330 -38.37 11.51 4.63
C PHE A 330 -37.36 12.61 4.26
N PRO A 331 -37.08 12.92 2.96
CA PRO A 331 -36.13 13.95 2.62
C PRO A 331 -36.53 15.37 3.02
N GLN A 332 -37.83 15.65 3.21
CA GLN A 332 -38.32 16.99 3.59
C GLN A 332 -37.95 17.33 5.04
N LEU A 333 -37.88 16.33 5.92
CA LEU A 333 -37.43 16.52 7.31
C LEU A 333 -35.91 16.32 7.44
N PHE A 334 -35.41 15.18 6.95
CA PHE A 334 -34.03 14.77 7.28
C PHE A 334 -32.96 15.54 6.55
N GLN A 335 -33.18 16.01 5.31
CA GLN A 335 -32.13 16.74 4.60
C GLN A 335 -31.90 18.14 5.19
N PRO A 336 -32.94 18.95 5.50
CA PRO A 336 -32.73 20.20 6.23
C PRO A 336 -32.04 20.00 7.59
N ILE A 337 -32.43 18.98 8.37
CA ILE A 337 -31.76 18.69 9.63
C ILE A 337 -30.30 18.29 9.38
N ARG A 338 -30.03 17.37 8.46
CA ARG A 338 -28.66 16.94 8.15
C ARG A 338 -27.77 18.12 7.76
N ILE A 339 -28.24 18.96 6.85
CA ILE A 339 -27.51 20.15 6.42
C ILE A 339 -27.27 21.08 7.62
N ALA A 340 -28.25 21.27 8.51
CA ALA A 340 -28.04 22.06 9.72
C ALA A 340 -26.98 21.46 10.65
N LEU A 341 -26.98 20.14 10.83
CA LEU A 341 -26.09 19.47 11.77
C LEU A 341 -24.66 19.31 11.24
N THR A 342 -24.48 19.08 9.94
CA THR A 342 -23.19 18.70 9.34
C THR A 342 -22.75 19.55 8.15
N GLY A 343 -23.52 20.58 7.77
CA GLY A 343 -23.19 21.46 6.64
C GLY A 343 -23.49 20.90 5.25
N GLY A 344 -23.81 19.62 5.11
CA GLY A 344 -23.92 18.94 3.81
C GLY A 344 -25.07 17.94 3.70
N THR A 345 -25.28 17.40 2.51
CA THR A 345 -26.34 16.41 2.24
C THR A 345 -25.93 14.96 2.51
N GLN A 346 -24.63 14.71 2.71
CA GLN A 346 -24.06 13.39 2.98
C GLN A 346 -23.55 13.34 4.42
N ALA A 347 -24.11 12.41 5.20
CA ALA A 347 -23.73 12.13 6.58
C ALA A 347 -24.29 10.74 6.96
N PRO A 348 -23.93 10.20 8.14
CA PRO A 348 -24.66 9.10 8.76
C PRO A 348 -26.16 9.42 8.99
N SER A 349 -26.87 8.50 9.66
CA SER A 349 -28.26 8.74 10.01
C SER A 349 -28.40 10.03 10.82
N VAL A 350 -29.44 10.80 10.56
CA VAL A 350 -29.72 12.02 11.35
C VAL A 350 -29.99 11.66 12.81
N TYR A 351 -30.63 10.52 13.07
CA TYR A 351 -30.87 10.04 14.43
C TYR A 351 -29.57 9.80 15.18
N ASP A 352 -28.61 9.12 14.54
CA ASP A 352 -27.30 8.86 15.09
C ASP A 352 -26.51 10.14 15.35
N VAL A 353 -26.53 11.08 14.41
CA VAL A 353 -25.86 12.38 14.55
C VAL A 353 -26.47 13.18 15.72
N ILE A 354 -27.81 13.20 15.87
CA ILE A 354 -28.46 13.84 17.01
C ILE A 354 -28.08 13.15 18.32
N ALA A 355 -28.04 11.81 18.37
CA ALA A 355 -27.64 11.07 19.56
C ALA A 355 -26.18 11.37 19.97
N VAL A 356 -25.28 11.50 18.99
CA VAL A 356 -23.88 11.89 19.22
C VAL A 356 -23.80 13.33 19.72
N LEU A 357 -24.39 14.29 19.02
CA LEU A 357 -24.33 15.71 19.40
C LEU A 357 -25.06 16.00 20.71
N GLY A 358 -26.11 15.24 21.00
CA GLY A 358 -27.08 15.57 22.02
C GLY A 358 -28.12 16.56 21.51
N ILE A 359 -29.25 16.61 22.23
CA ILE A 359 -30.43 17.39 21.84
C ILE A 359 -30.15 18.90 21.82
N GLU A 360 -29.45 19.42 22.83
CA GLU A 360 -29.20 20.86 22.96
C GLU A 360 -28.31 21.39 21.83
N GLU A 361 -27.19 20.72 21.53
CA GLU A 361 -26.32 21.11 20.42
C GLU A 361 -27.02 20.93 19.06
N SER A 362 -27.80 19.86 18.89
CA SER A 362 -28.57 19.65 17.66
C SER A 362 -29.58 20.78 17.42
N ILE A 363 -30.31 21.19 18.46
CA ILE A 363 -31.24 22.33 18.41
C ILE A 363 -30.50 23.63 18.11
N LYS A 364 -29.36 23.86 18.76
CA LYS A 364 -28.53 25.04 18.51
C LYS A 364 -28.11 25.12 17.04
N ARG A 365 -27.57 24.04 16.48
CA ARG A 365 -27.17 23.97 15.06
C ARG A 365 -28.33 24.20 14.10
N MET A 366 -29.51 23.63 14.38
CA MET A 366 -30.72 23.89 13.57
C MET A 366 -31.14 25.36 13.62
N LYS A 367 -31.07 26.01 14.78
CA LYS A 367 -31.36 27.46 14.91
C LYS A 367 -30.32 28.32 14.20
N ASP A 368 -29.04 28.01 14.37
CA ASP A 368 -27.94 28.71 13.72
C ASP A 368 -28.04 28.59 12.19
N ALA A 369 -28.42 27.43 11.66
CA ALA A 369 -28.67 27.25 10.24
C ALA A 369 -29.87 28.07 9.74
N MET A 370 -30.97 28.11 10.49
CA MET A 370 -32.15 28.90 10.13
C MET A 370 -31.88 30.42 10.16
N SER A 371 -31.09 30.91 11.12
CA SER A 371 -30.82 32.35 11.27
C SER A 371 -30.05 32.95 10.09
N VAL A 372 -29.22 32.14 9.43
CA VAL A 372 -28.51 32.51 8.19
C VAL A 372 -29.17 31.93 6.93
N ASN A 373 -30.42 31.47 7.03
CA ASN A 373 -31.18 30.82 5.97
C ASN A 373 -30.39 29.75 5.21
N PHE A 374 -29.61 28.94 5.94
CA PHE A 374 -28.72 27.92 5.42
C PHE A 374 -27.73 28.45 4.38
N GLY A 375 -27.26 29.70 4.54
CA GLY A 375 -26.33 30.35 3.62
C GLY A 375 -26.90 30.58 2.22
N LYS A 376 -28.23 30.61 2.07
CA LYS A 376 -28.85 31.04 0.82
C LYS A 376 -28.77 32.55 0.71
N GLU A 377 -28.19 33.03 -0.39
CA GLU A 377 -28.33 34.41 -0.83
C GLU A 377 -29.83 34.67 -1.09
N GLU A 378 -30.38 35.76 -0.54
CA GLU A 378 -31.71 36.24 -0.92
C GLU A 378 -31.67 36.58 -2.41
N VAL A 379 -32.63 36.03 -3.16
CA VAL A 379 -32.74 36.20 -4.62
C VAL A 379 -33.36 37.54 -4.94
#